data_AF-A0A7J4VJW6-F1
#
_entry.id   AF-A0A7J4VJW6-F1
#
_cell.length_a   1.000
_cell.length_b   1.000
_cell.length_c   1.000
_cell.angle_alpha   90.00
_cell.angle_beta   90.00
_cell.angle_gamma   90.00
#
_symmetry.space_group_name_H-M   'P 1'
#
loop_
_entity.id
_entity.type
_entity.pdbx_description
1 polymer ?
#
loop_
_entity_poly.entity_id
_entity_poly.type
_entity_poly.pdbx_seq_one_letter_code
_entity_poly.pdbx_strand_id
1 'polypeptide(L)'
;MLNIDTRQANWRRSNPGKYVAHLAVQRAVKAGDLEKQTCEVCGVVSVDAHQDQYDEPLQVRWLCRRHHTRLHHYGEDMFLVRRSPNSSSDTSS
;
A
#
# COMPACT_ATOMS: atom_id res chain seq x y z
N MET A 1 25.11 -0.18 -27.49
CA MET A 1 24.15 0.16 -26.42
C MET A 1 23.10 -0.92 -26.38
N LEU A 2 23.02 -1.70 -25.30
CA LEU A 2 21.95 -2.69 -25.17
C LEU A 2 20.62 -1.95 -24.95
N ASN A 3 19.80 -1.86 -25.99
CA ASN A 3 18.41 -1.43 -25.86
C ASN A 3 17.64 -2.57 -25.18
N ILE A 4 17.70 -2.58 -23.85
CA ILE A 4 16.96 -3.53 -23.03
C ILE A 4 15.54 -2.98 -22.90
N ASP A 5 14.77 -3.08 -23.98
CA ASP A 5 13.34 -2.74 -24.02
C ASP A 5 12.51 -3.85 -23.36
N THR A 6 12.91 -4.22 -22.15
CA THR A 6 12.13 -5.11 -21.32
C THR A 6 10.81 -4.44 -20.96
N ARG A 7 9.78 -5.26 -20.77
CA ARG A 7 8.47 -4.81 -20.27
C ARG A 7 8.61 -3.91 -19.05
N GLN A 8 9.59 -4.18 -18.18
CA GLN A 8 9.87 -3.38 -17.00
C GLN A 8 10.48 -2.01 -17.33
N ALA A 9 11.44 -1.93 -18.27
CA ALA A 9 11.99 -0.67 -18.74
C ALA A 9 10.92 0.21 -19.40
N ASN A 10 10.06 -0.39 -20.22
CA ASN A 10 8.95 0.32 -20.87
C ASN A 10 7.92 0.83 -19.84
N TRP A 11 7.57 0.02 -18.84
CA TRP A 11 6.66 0.46 -17.77
C TRP A 11 7.20 1.66 -16.99
N ARG A 12 8.51 1.68 -16.65
CA ARG A 12 9.16 2.80 -15.96
C ARG A 12 9.10 4.09 -16.80
N ARG A 13 9.38 4.00 -18.11
CA ARG A 13 9.32 5.14 -19.04
C ARG A 13 7.90 5.69 -19.15
N SER A 14 6.89 4.82 -19.22
CA SER A 14 5.48 5.23 -19.34
C SER A 14 4.86 5.68 -18.00
N ASN A 15 5.49 5.42 -16.86
CA ASN A 15 4.94 5.73 -15.53
C ASN A 15 5.99 6.40 -14.62
N PRO A 16 6.58 7.55 -15.01
CA PRO A 16 7.68 8.17 -14.28
C PRO A 16 7.28 8.57 -12.85
N GLY A 17 6.10 9.15 -12.64
CA GLY A 17 5.62 9.53 -11.31
C GLY A 17 5.46 8.33 -10.36
N LYS A 18 4.81 7.26 -10.82
CA LYS A 18 4.65 6.01 -10.04
C LYS A 18 6.01 5.36 -9.73
N TYR A 19 6.95 5.42 -10.67
CA TYR A 19 8.29 4.89 -10.45
C TYR A 19 9.07 5.68 -9.40
N VAL A 20 9.03 7.02 -9.47
CA VAL A 20 9.66 7.90 -8.46
C VAL A 20 9.05 7.66 -7.08
N ALA A 21 7.73 7.59 -6.99
CA ALA A 21 7.03 7.35 -5.73
C ALA A 21 7.40 5.98 -5.14
N HIS A 22 7.49 4.94 -5.96
CA HIS A 22 7.96 3.61 -5.52
C HIS A 22 9.41 3.65 -5.01
N LEU A 23 10.30 4.38 -5.70
CA LEU A 23 11.69 4.55 -5.27
C LEU A 23 11.79 5.33 -3.96
N ALA A 24 10.98 6.37 -3.76
CA ALA A 24 10.96 7.17 -2.55
C ALA A 24 10.60 6.31 -1.33
N VAL A 25 9.54 5.50 -1.44
CA VAL A 25 9.13 4.54 -0.40
C VAL A 25 10.25 3.53 -0.13
N GLN A 26 10.83 2.92 -1.17
CA GLN A 26 11.91 1.95 -1.00
C GLN A 26 13.12 2.55 -0.28
N ARG A 27 13.48 3.80 -0.60
CA ARG A 27 14.58 4.51 0.05
C ARG A 27 14.26 4.81 1.51
N ALA A 28 13.07 5.33 1.80
CA ALA A 28 12.64 5.63 3.17
C ALA A 28 12.61 4.37 4.05
N VAL A 29 12.10 3.24 3.52
CA VAL A 29 12.12 1.96 4.23
C VAL A 29 13.54 1.48 4.50
N LYS A 30 14.43 1.61 3.52
CA LYS A 30 15.82 1.19 3.67
C LYS A 30 16.60 2.08 4.64
N ALA A 31 16.30 3.39 4.66
CA ALA A 31 16.91 4.35 5.57
C ALA A 31 16.38 4.23 7.01
N GLY A 32 15.22 3.60 7.19
CA GLY A 32 14.52 3.54 8.48
C GLY A 32 13.57 4.71 8.73
N ASP A 33 13.46 5.64 7.78
CA ASP A 33 12.54 6.79 7.84
C ASP A 33 11.06 6.37 7.69
N LEU A 34 10.82 5.19 7.10
CA LEU A 34 9.48 4.63 6.94
C LEU A 34 9.47 3.17 7.40
N GLU A 35 8.69 2.88 8.43
CA GLU A 35 8.58 1.51 8.93
C GLU A 35 7.61 0.68 8.07
N LYS A 36 8.09 -0.47 7.59
CA LYS A 36 7.26 -1.41 6.83
C LYS A 36 6.32 -2.17 7.77
N GLN A 37 5.02 -1.90 7.68
CA GLN A 37 4.00 -2.58 8.48
C GLN A 37 3.49 -3.86 7.79
N THR A 38 2.72 -4.66 8.53
CA THR A 38 1.97 -5.79 7.97
C THR A 38 0.71 -5.32 7.24
N CYS A 39 0.05 -6.24 6.53
CA CYS A 39 -1.19 -5.90 5.83
C CYS A 39 -2.25 -5.44 6.84
N GLU A 40 -2.74 -4.21 6.73
CA GLU A 40 -3.75 -3.66 7.66
C GLU A 40 -5.05 -4.49 7.72
N VAL A 41 -5.36 -5.27 6.67
CA VAL A 41 -6.58 -6.09 6.59
C VAL A 41 -6.40 -7.48 7.21
N CYS A 42 -5.24 -8.11 7.05
CA CYS A 42 -5.04 -9.52 7.43
C CYS A 42 -3.73 -9.86 8.14
N GLY A 43 -2.89 -8.87 8.43
CA GLY A 43 -1.65 -9.04 9.20
C GLY A 43 -0.52 -9.80 8.52
N VAL A 44 -0.62 -10.14 7.23
CA VAL A 44 0.48 -10.82 6.54
C VAL A 44 1.64 -9.86 6.28
N VAL A 45 2.88 -10.34 6.43
CA VAL A 45 4.11 -9.54 6.27
C VAL A 45 4.49 -9.27 4.81
N SER A 46 3.99 -10.09 3.89
CA SER A 46 4.21 -9.91 2.45
C SER A 46 3.27 -8.84 1.91
N VAL A 47 3.77 -7.60 1.92
CA VAL A 47 3.01 -6.40 1.54
C VAL A 47 3.74 -5.52 0.54
N ASP A 48 2.91 -4.80 -0.20
CA ASP A 48 3.24 -3.67 -1.06
C ASP A 48 2.75 -2.37 -0.41
N ALA A 49 3.43 -1.28 -0.71
CA ALA A 49 2.98 0.06 -0.36
C ALA A 49 1.91 0.52 -1.37
N HIS A 50 0.73 0.83 -0.88
CA HIS A 50 -0.33 1.46 -1.62
C HIS A 50 -0.31 2.97 -1.35
N GLN A 51 -0.39 3.77 -2.41
CA GLN A 51 -0.45 5.23 -2.34
C GLN A 51 -1.84 5.66 -2.77
N ASP A 52 -2.68 6.10 -1.82
CA ASP A 52 -4.03 6.58 -2.11
C ASP A 52 -3.97 7.96 -2.80
N GLN A 53 -3.02 8.81 -2.39
CA GLN A 53 -2.78 10.13 -2.95
C GLN A 53 -1.33 10.24 -3.42
N TYR A 54 -1.12 10.66 -4.68
CA TYR A 54 0.22 10.73 -5.28
C TYR A 54 1.05 11.93 -4.79
N ASP A 55 0.43 12.88 -4.11
CA ASP A 55 1.06 14.12 -3.64
C ASP A 55 1.87 13.92 -2.34
N GLU A 56 1.65 12.80 -1.65
CA GLU A 56 2.34 12.43 -0.41
C GLU A 56 3.00 11.04 -0.53
N PRO A 57 4.16 10.92 -1.19
CA PRO A 57 4.72 9.62 -1.57
C PRO A 57 5.10 8.72 -0.39
N LEU A 58 5.26 9.28 0.81
CA LEU A 58 5.59 8.53 2.03
C LEU A 58 4.35 8.13 2.84
N GLN A 59 3.18 8.72 2.55
CA GLN A 59 1.94 8.32 3.18
C GLN A 59 1.38 7.11 2.43
N VAL A 60 1.74 5.92 2.91
CA VAL A 60 1.40 4.66 2.26
C VAL A 60 0.66 3.73 3.20
N ARG A 61 -0.30 2.99 2.65
CA ARG A 61 -0.94 1.87 3.32
C ARG A 61 -0.21 0.59 2.96
N TRP A 62 -0.05 -0.28 3.95
CA TRP A 62 0.60 -1.57 3.75
C TRP A 62 -0.45 -2.63 3.45
N LEU A 63 -0.45 -3.15 2.22
CA LEU A 63 -1.43 -4.11 1.76
C LEU A 63 -0.76 -5.32 1.11
N CYS A 64 -1.24 -6.51 1.41
CA CYS A 64 -0.84 -7.69 0.66
C CYS A 64 -1.40 -7.62 -0.76
N ARG A 65 -0.76 -8.32 -1.71
CA ARG A 65 -1.15 -8.30 -3.13
C ARG A 65 -2.66 -8.51 -3.37
N ARG A 66 -3.28 -9.40 -2.58
CA ARG A 66 -4.73 -9.68 -2.65
C ARG A 66 -5.57 -8.47 -2.29
N HIS A 67 -5.32 -7.85 -1.14
CA HIS A 67 -6.07 -6.68 -0.68
C HIS A 67 -5.73 -5.44 -1.50
N HIS A 68 -4.48 -5.27 -1.90
CA HIS A 68 -4.07 -4.19 -2.80
C HIS A 68 -4.85 -4.23 -4.13
N THR A 69 -4.96 -5.41 -4.75
CA THR A 69 -5.71 -5.57 -6.00
C THR A 69 -7.21 -5.35 -5.78
N ARG A 70 -7.77 -5.87 -4.68
CA ARG A 70 -9.18 -5.66 -4.32
C ARG A 70 -9.50 -4.17 -4.16
N LEU A 71 -8.62 -3.40 -3.52
CA LEU A 71 -8.80 -1.96 -3.35
C LEU A 71 -8.89 -1.25 -4.70
N HIS A 72 -7.99 -1.55 -5.65
CA HIS A 72 -8.04 -0.99 -7.01
C HIS A 72 -9.30 -1.36 -7.79
N HIS A 73 -9.92 -2.51 -7.53
CA HIS A 73 -11.09 -2.98 -8.27
C HIS A 73 -12.43 -2.55 -7.66
N TYR A 74 -12.52 -2.48 -6.33
CA TYR A 74 -13.80 -2.35 -5.62
C TYR A 74 -13.86 -1.14 -4.67
N GLY A 75 -12.76 -0.39 -4.51
CA GLY A 75 -12.71 0.73 -3.57
C GLY A 75 -12.56 0.31 -2.10
N GLU A 76 -12.50 1.31 -1.21
CA GLU A 76 -12.25 1.12 0.23
C GLU A 76 -13.41 0.43 0.97
N ASP A 77 -14.63 0.56 0.46
CA ASP A 77 -15.87 0.09 1.09
C ASP A 77 -15.93 -1.44 1.31
N MET A 78 -15.04 -2.19 0.66
CA MET A 78 -14.93 -3.65 0.82
C MET A 78 -14.08 -4.08 2.02
N PHE A 79 -13.27 -3.18 2.56
CA PHE A 79 -12.54 -3.43 3.79
C PHE A 79 -13.44 -2.96 4.92
N LEU A 80 -14.46 -3.75 5.24
CA LEU A 80 -15.09 -3.67 6.55
C LEU A 80 -13.98 -3.97 7.56
N VAL A 81 -13.29 -2.90 7.97
CA VAL A 81 -12.36 -2.89 9.08
C VAL A 81 -13.13 -3.62 10.17
N ARG A 82 -12.54 -4.70 10.69
CA ARG A 82 -13.07 -5.32 11.90
C ARG A 82 -13.00 -4.25 12.98
N ARG A 83 -14.02 -3.39 13.04
CA ARG A 83 -14.29 -2.55 14.19
C ARG A 83 -14.63 -3.58 15.25
N SER A 84 -13.63 -3.93 16.04
CA SER A 84 -13.79 -4.78 17.21
C SER A 84 -15.04 -4.32 17.93
N PRO A 85 -16.02 -5.19 18.22
CA PRO A 85 -17.15 -4.84 19.06
C PRO A 85 -16.61 -4.74 20.48
N ASN A 86 -15.97 -3.62 20.79
CA ASN A 86 -15.74 -3.19 22.15
C ASN A 86 -16.42 -1.82 22.34
N SER A 87 -17.70 -1.77 21.97
CA SER A 87 -18.66 -0.87 22.60
C SER A 87 -19.34 -1.69 23.69
N SER A 88 -18.79 -1.53 24.88
CA SER A 88 -19.32 -1.88 26.19
C SER A 88 -20.83 -2.14 26.19
N SER A 89 -21.20 -3.31 26.71
CA SER A 89 -22.52 -3.58 27.24
C SER A 89 -22.84 -2.55 28.34
N ASP A 90 -23.63 -1.53 28.01
CA ASP A 90 -24.38 -0.75 29.00
C ASP A 90 -25.52 -1.63 29.53
N THR A 91 -25.23 -2.33 30.62
CA THR A 91 -26.25 -2.91 31.49
C THR A 91 -26.69 -1.89 32.53
N SER A 92 -28.01 -1.75 32.63
CA SER A 92 -28.79 -1.42 33.84
C SER A 92 -29.16 0.04 34.10
N SER A 93 -30.45 0.33 33.94
CA SER A 93 -31.32 0.86 35.01
C SER A 93 -32.75 0.40 34.76
#